data_AF-A0A815G2K0-F1
#
_entry.id   AF-A0A815G2K0-F1
#
_cell.length_a   1.000
_cell.length_b   1.000
_cell.length_c   1.000
_cell.angle_alpha   90.00
_cell.angle_beta   90.00
_cell.angle_gamma   90.00
#
_symmetry.space_group_name_H-M   'P 1'
#
loop_
_entity.id
_entity.type
_entity.pdbx_description
1 polymer ?
#
loop_
_entity_poly.entity_id
_entity_poly.type
_entity_poly.pdbx_seq_one_letter_code
_entity_poly.pdbx_strand_id
1 'polypeptide(L)'
;MNQLRTVVNLKTTTIQSATAFISGIGYYHLYIEGQLIDPSRRLDVGWTTYQQRTLYASYDLTKVINTTTGRIGIGIILGQGWYNRQQWEISLGARTVLAEHYGPPRALMQLNIHYVDGSVQSIVTDSSWLGREGEHRFDSVYMGTTMDLRATLPCWSCANFTKSNSLWINASTLPSPVNFTAGGQFSLQTMDPIRIGPNALHVATSGHSGLLAGVQGASLTDSGVLKPISQDFVNGQIFDLGQNFAGWCKLSSLDATKSTIIQLRYAELRYSRGANGIDFAGLYYENLDSIAVMDTVILNGTGNETFEPLFTSHGFRYLL
;
A
#
# COMPACT_ATOMS: atom_id res chain seq x y z
N MET A 1 4.32 6.56 12.69
CA MET A 1 5.48 5.85 12.09
C MET A 1 4.98 4.75 11.18
N ASN A 2 5.54 4.67 9.99
CA ASN A 2 5.12 3.71 8.99
C ASN A 2 6.27 2.95 8.33
N GLN A 3 7.53 3.38 8.50
CA GLN A 3 8.70 2.59 8.09
C GLN A 3 9.30 1.93 9.32
N LEU A 4 9.39 0.60 9.31
CA LEU A 4 10.06 -0.22 10.33
C LEU A 4 11.26 -0.91 9.71
N ARG A 5 12.43 -0.87 10.36
CA ARG A 5 13.63 -1.58 9.88
C ARG A 5 14.38 -2.31 10.98
N THR A 6 15.12 -3.31 10.57
CA THR A 6 16.17 -3.94 11.38
C THR A 6 17.36 -4.34 10.51
N VAL A 7 18.52 -4.52 11.12
CA VAL A 7 19.69 -5.13 10.48
C VAL A 7 20.17 -6.28 11.33
N VAL A 8 20.33 -7.44 10.71
CA VAL A 8 20.65 -8.69 11.40
C VAL A 8 21.93 -9.29 10.83
N ASN A 9 22.78 -9.83 11.71
CA ASN A 9 23.92 -10.64 11.32
C ASN A 9 23.45 -12.05 10.99
N LEU A 10 23.86 -12.58 9.84
CA LEU A 10 23.62 -13.97 9.47
C LEU A 10 24.55 -14.89 10.25
N LYS A 11 24.09 -16.11 10.58
CA LYS A 11 24.93 -17.11 11.27
C LYS A 11 26.03 -17.63 10.36
N THR A 12 25.72 -17.87 9.08
CA THR A 12 26.68 -18.34 8.07
C THR A 12 26.37 -17.73 6.71
N THR A 13 27.25 -17.99 5.73
CA THR A 13 27.13 -17.44 4.37
C THR A 13 26.35 -18.33 3.41
N THR A 14 25.96 -19.55 3.80
CA THR A 14 25.31 -20.51 2.88
C THR A 14 23.93 -20.92 3.37
N ILE A 15 22.91 -20.33 2.77
CA ILE A 15 21.50 -20.57 3.09
C ILE A 15 21.00 -21.77 2.28
N GLN A 16 20.31 -22.69 2.94
CA GLN A 16 19.57 -23.78 2.31
C GLN A 16 18.16 -23.31 1.91
N SER A 17 17.45 -22.65 2.82
CA SER A 17 16.14 -22.04 2.56
C SER A 17 15.88 -20.85 3.48
N ALA A 18 15.10 -19.89 3.00
CA ALA A 18 14.65 -18.76 3.80
C ALA A 18 13.18 -18.46 3.51
N THR A 19 12.34 -18.47 4.54
CA THR A 19 10.89 -18.21 4.40
C THR A 19 10.44 -17.17 5.40
N ALA A 20 9.84 -16.09 4.90
CA ALA A 20 9.20 -15.07 5.73
C ALA A 20 7.70 -15.33 5.83
N PHE A 21 7.17 -15.22 7.04
CA PHE A 21 5.74 -15.15 7.33
C PHE A 21 5.45 -13.76 7.89
N ILE A 22 4.53 -13.03 7.28
CA ILE A 22 4.28 -11.63 7.63
C ILE A 22 2.80 -11.30 7.58
N SER A 23 2.35 -10.57 8.60
CA SER A 23 1.05 -9.92 8.68
C SER A 23 1.26 -8.46 9.05
N GLY A 24 1.11 -7.56 8.09
CA GLY A 24 0.86 -6.16 8.38
C GLY A 24 -0.63 -5.89 8.40
N ILE A 25 -1.20 -5.64 9.57
CA ILE A 25 -2.64 -5.33 9.69
C ILE A 25 -2.87 -3.85 9.36
N GLY A 26 -3.89 -3.59 8.55
CA GLY A 26 -3.96 -2.39 7.73
C GLY A 26 -3.53 -2.79 6.33
N TYR A 27 -2.32 -2.43 5.92
CA TYR A 27 -1.59 -3.04 4.81
C TYR A 27 -0.08 -3.04 5.07
N TYR A 28 0.71 -3.75 4.27
CA TYR A 28 2.17 -3.62 4.30
C TYR A 28 2.84 -3.83 2.94
N HIS A 29 4.08 -3.34 2.85
CA HIS A 29 5.08 -3.75 1.86
C HIS A 29 6.35 -4.21 2.59
N LEU A 30 6.91 -5.36 2.18
CA LEU A 30 8.14 -5.93 2.73
C LEU A 30 9.33 -5.60 1.82
N TYR A 31 10.46 -5.24 2.42
CA TYR A 31 11.70 -4.93 1.73
C TYR A 31 12.85 -5.75 2.30
N ILE A 32 13.72 -6.26 1.43
CA ILE A 32 15.00 -6.88 1.78
C ILE A 32 16.09 -6.16 0.98
N GLU A 33 17.10 -5.61 1.67
CA GLU A 33 18.20 -4.88 1.00
C GLU A 33 17.72 -3.82 -0.02
N GLY A 34 16.68 -3.06 0.34
CA GLY A 34 16.13 -2.02 -0.53
C GLY A 34 15.19 -2.53 -1.63
N GLN A 35 15.12 -3.84 -1.87
CA GLN A 35 14.23 -4.44 -2.86
C GLN A 35 12.84 -4.70 -2.26
N LEU A 36 11.79 -4.20 -2.92
CA LEU A 36 10.40 -4.56 -2.63
C LEU A 36 10.16 -6.03 -2.96
N ILE A 37 9.68 -6.80 -1.99
CA ILE A 37 9.35 -8.20 -2.14
C ILE A 37 7.98 -8.33 -2.80
N ASP A 38 7.94 -9.06 -3.92
CA ASP A 38 6.78 -9.23 -4.79
C ASP A 38 6.09 -7.89 -5.14
N PRO A 39 6.69 -7.08 -6.03
CA PRO A 39 6.15 -5.79 -6.42
C PRO A 39 4.83 -5.90 -7.21
N SER A 40 4.34 -7.10 -7.53
CA SER A 40 3.02 -7.29 -8.13
C SER A 40 1.92 -7.22 -7.07
N ARG A 41 2.18 -7.69 -5.85
CA ARG A 41 1.19 -7.74 -4.76
C ARG A 41 0.91 -6.36 -4.19
N ARG A 42 -0.35 -6.12 -3.88
CA ARG A 42 -0.87 -4.84 -3.40
C ARG A 42 -1.95 -5.10 -2.35
N LEU A 43 -2.18 -4.12 -1.48
CA LEU A 43 -3.27 -4.15 -0.49
C LEU A 43 -3.30 -5.45 0.32
N ASP A 44 -2.11 -5.92 0.72
CA ASP A 44 -1.93 -7.14 1.51
C ASP A 44 -1.74 -6.81 3.00
N VAL A 45 -2.21 -7.63 3.93
CA VAL A 45 -3.07 -8.82 3.71
C VAL A 45 -4.54 -8.42 3.52
N GLY A 46 -5.36 -9.35 3.02
CA GLY A 46 -6.78 -9.12 2.82
C GLY A 46 -7.56 -8.82 4.11
N TRP A 47 -8.68 -8.11 3.96
CA TRP A 47 -9.53 -7.67 5.05
C TRP A 47 -10.35 -8.81 5.66
N THR A 48 -10.31 -8.92 6.98
CA THR A 48 -11.08 -9.88 7.77
C THR A 48 -11.61 -9.23 9.05
N THR A 49 -12.45 -9.94 9.80
CA THR A 49 -12.69 -9.66 11.21
C THR A 49 -11.44 -10.01 12.01
N TYR A 50 -10.53 -9.04 12.15
CA TYR A 50 -9.16 -9.24 12.68
C TYR A 50 -9.09 -10.00 14.02
N GLN A 51 -10.08 -9.83 14.89
CA GLN A 51 -10.15 -10.56 16.16
C GLN A 51 -10.38 -12.06 16.01
N GLN A 52 -11.18 -12.47 15.03
CA GLN A 52 -11.50 -13.87 14.77
C GLN A 52 -10.44 -14.50 13.86
N ARG A 53 -9.96 -13.75 12.88
CA ARG A 53 -8.97 -14.23 11.93
C ARG A 53 -8.12 -13.08 11.43
N THR A 54 -6.80 -13.15 11.64
CA THR A 54 -5.83 -12.24 10.99
C THR A 54 -5.02 -13.04 9.98
N LEU A 55 -4.96 -12.57 8.74
CA LEU A 55 -4.25 -13.26 7.68
C LEU A 55 -2.74 -12.98 7.75
N TYR A 56 -1.93 -13.92 7.29
CA TYR A 56 -0.52 -13.68 6.99
C TYR A 56 -0.18 -14.20 5.58
N ALA A 57 0.83 -13.59 4.97
CA ALA A 57 1.41 -14.08 3.72
C ALA A 57 2.74 -14.79 4.00
N SER A 58 3.13 -15.70 3.10
CA SER A 58 4.46 -16.31 3.09
C SER A 58 5.24 -15.92 1.84
N TYR A 59 6.54 -15.72 1.99
CA TYR A 59 7.47 -15.43 0.91
C TYR A 59 8.67 -16.36 0.99
N ASP A 60 9.03 -16.97 -0.14
CA ASP A 60 10.34 -17.61 -0.31
C ASP A 60 11.39 -16.54 -0.62
N LEU A 61 12.30 -16.33 0.33
CA LEU A 61 13.37 -15.35 0.24
C LEU A 61 14.74 -16.00 -0.01
N THR A 62 14.79 -17.30 -0.27
CA THR A 62 16.04 -18.09 -0.42
C THR A 62 16.97 -17.48 -1.45
N LYS A 63 16.42 -17.02 -2.58
CA LYS A 63 17.20 -16.41 -3.68
C LYS A 63 17.32 -14.89 -3.58
N VAL A 64 16.58 -14.27 -2.66
CA VAL A 64 16.57 -12.81 -2.46
C VAL A 64 17.67 -12.40 -1.49
N ILE A 65 17.90 -13.21 -0.46
CA ILE A 65 18.91 -12.90 0.57
C ILE A 65 20.32 -13.09 0.01
N ASN A 66 21.05 -11.98 -0.09
CA ASN A 66 22.47 -11.98 -0.38
C ASN A 66 23.27 -12.12 0.93
N THR A 67 24.16 -13.11 0.98
CA THR A 67 24.96 -13.43 2.17
C THR A 67 26.38 -12.86 2.16
N THR A 68 26.80 -12.20 1.07
CA THR A 68 28.20 -11.73 0.87
C THR A 68 28.68 -10.81 1.99
N THR A 69 27.80 -9.98 2.54
CA THR A 69 28.12 -9.02 3.62
C THR A 69 28.06 -9.65 5.02
N GLY A 70 27.53 -10.87 5.16
CA GLY A 70 27.21 -11.50 6.44
C GLY A 70 26.09 -10.80 7.22
N ARG A 71 25.41 -9.81 6.61
CA ARG A 71 24.36 -9.02 7.25
C ARG A 71 23.21 -8.77 6.28
N ILE A 72 22.00 -8.73 6.81
CA ILE A 72 20.81 -8.38 6.03
C ILE A 72 20.04 -7.23 6.67
N GLY A 73 19.60 -6.30 5.84
CA GLY A 73 18.66 -5.25 6.16
C GLY A 73 17.25 -5.67 5.74
N ILE A 74 16.31 -5.47 6.65
CA ILE A 74 14.90 -5.78 6.44
C ILE A 74 14.11 -4.50 6.73
N GLY A 75 13.13 -4.20 5.87
CA GLY A 75 12.24 -3.06 6.03
C GLY A 75 10.77 -3.47 5.84
N ILE A 76 9.87 -2.83 6.57
CA ILE A 76 8.42 -2.94 6.40
C ILE A 76 7.85 -1.54 6.31
N ILE A 77 7.06 -1.25 5.26
CA ILE A 77 6.19 -0.08 5.23
C ILE A 77 4.79 -0.52 5.66
N LEU A 78 4.17 0.18 6.59
CA LEU A 78 2.81 -0.05 7.05
C LEU A 78 1.83 0.98 6.46
N GLY A 79 0.67 0.49 6.05
CA GLY A 79 -0.49 1.29 5.65
C GLY A 79 -1.61 1.18 6.67
N GLN A 80 -2.44 2.21 6.73
CA GLN A 80 -3.62 2.30 7.59
C GLN A 80 -4.63 1.19 7.25
N GLY A 81 -4.90 1.02 5.96
CA GLY A 81 -5.84 0.04 5.41
C GLY A 81 -7.18 -0.03 6.16
N TRP A 82 -7.84 -1.18 6.10
CA TRP A 82 -9.13 -1.37 6.78
C TRP A 82 -9.03 -1.49 8.31
N TYR A 83 -7.82 -1.55 8.86
CA TYR A 83 -7.60 -1.73 10.29
C TYR A 83 -7.64 -0.41 11.08
N ASN A 84 -7.36 0.73 10.45
CA ASN A 84 -7.48 2.02 11.13
C ASN A 84 -8.87 2.64 10.94
N ARG A 85 -9.55 2.89 12.07
CA ARG A 85 -10.89 3.49 12.11
C ARG A 85 -10.96 4.89 11.50
N GLN A 86 -9.89 5.68 11.53
CA GLN A 86 -9.92 7.08 11.06
C GLN A 86 -10.40 7.21 9.61
N GLN A 87 -10.27 6.17 8.79
CA GLN A 87 -10.75 6.16 7.41
C GLN A 87 -12.29 6.10 7.26
N TRP A 88 -13.01 5.73 8.32
CA TRP A 88 -14.46 5.47 8.30
C TRP A 88 -15.31 6.58 8.92
N GLU A 89 -14.71 7.48 9.70
CA GLU A 89 -15.45 8.47 10.49
C GLU A 89 -16.11 9.56 9.64
N ILE A 90 -15.72 9.66 8.37
CA ILE A 90 -16.22 10.66 7.45
C ILE A 90 -17.48 10.15 6.70
N SER A 91 -17.65 8.83 6.49
CA SER A 91 -18.67 8.28 5.59
C SER A 91 -19.91 7.66 6.25
N LEU A 92 -19.89 7.32 7.55
CA LEU A 92 -20.94 6.47 8.14
C LEU A 92 -21.72 7.05 9.32
N GLY A 93 -21.58 8.36 9.62
CA GLY A 93 -22.40 9.07 10.61
C GLY A 93 -22.46 8.37 11.97
N ALA A 94 -21.55 8.68 12.89
CA ALA A 94 -21.65 8.32 14.31
C ALA A 94 -22.16 6.90 14.64
N ARG A 95 -21.71 5.85 13.92
CA ARG A 95 -21.85 4.46 14.39
C ARG A 95 -20.75 4.15 15.41
N THR A 96 -20.91 4.73 16.59
CA THR A 96 -19.90 4.86 17.67
C THR A 96 -19.55 3.56 18.42
N VAL A 97 -20.01 2.38 17.98
CA VAL A 97 -19.81 1.11 18.72
C VAL A 97 -18.72 0.21 18.11
N LEU A 98 -18.19 0.51 16.92
CA LEU A 98 -17.17 -0.33 16.27
C LEU A 98 -15.73 -0.10 16.78
N ALA A 99 -15.51 0.78 17.76
CA ALA A 99 -14.17 1.31 18.12
C ALA A 99 -13.22 0.33 18.79
N GLU A 100 -13.73 -0.72 19.46
CA GLU A 100 -12.91 -1.48 20.41
C GLU A 100 -11.90 -2.43 19.75
N HIS A 101 -11.97 -2.63 18.42
CA HIS A 101 -11.27 -3.72 17.74
C HIS A 101 -10.38 -3.27 16.56
N TYR A 102 -10.28 -1.96 16.35
CA TYR A 102 -9.43 -1.32 15.34
C TYR A 102 -8.29 -0.56 16.01
N GLY A 103 -7.25 -0.20 15.25
CA GLY A 103 -6.11 0.48 15.83
C GLY A 103 -5.09 0.97 14.82
N PRO A 104 -3.96 1.52 15.30
CA PRO A 104 -2.86 1.88 14.41
C PRO A 104 -2.27 0.62 13.77
N PRO A 105 -1.80 0.73 12.50
CA PRO A 105 -1.11 -0.33 11.79
C PRO A 105 0.04 -0.92 12.59
N ARG A 106 0.23 -2.21 12.44
CA ARG A 106 1.33 -2.95 13.07
C ARG A 106 1.68 -4.17 12.24
N ALA A 107 2.91 -4.63 12.40
CA ALA A 107 3.40 -5.84 11.75
C ALA A 107 3.68 -6.93 12.78
N LEU A 108 3.42 -8.16 12.39
CA LEU A 108 4.00 -9.36 12.96
C LEU A 108 4.73 -10.08 11.83
N MET A 109 6.04 -10.28 11.97
CA MET A 109 6.84 -11.03 11.01
C MET A 109 7.73 -12.03 11.71
N GLN A 110 7.89 -13.20 11.10
CA GLN A 110 8.94 -14.16 11.40
C GLN A 110 9.60 -14.63 10.09
N LEU A 111 10.90 -14.40 9.96
CA LEU A 111 11.73 -14.97 8.90
C LEU A 111 12.54 -16.13 9.47
N ASN A 112 12.34 -17.32 8.92
CA ASN A 112 13.11 -18.51 9.26
C ASN A 112 14.15 -18.79 8.17
N ILE A 113 15.42 -18.88 8.56
CA ILE A 113 16.54 -19.21 7.69
C ILE A 113 17.11 -20.55 8.14
N HIS A 114 17.10 -21.53 7.24
CA HIS A 114 17.78 -22.80 7.39
C HIS A 114 19.10 -22.74 6.63
N TYR A 115 20.19 -23.07 7.29
CA TYR A 115 21.54 -23.07 6.70
C TYR A 115 21.97 -24.48 6.30
N VAL A 116 22.92 -24.58 5.37
CA VAL A 116 23.42 -25.88 4.86
C VAL A 116 24.11 -26.71 5.95
N ASP A 117 24.65 -26.07 6.99
CA ASP A 117 25.25 -26.75 8.15
C ASP A 117 24.22 -27.32 9.14
N GLY A 118 22.92 -27.18 8.85
CA GLY A 118 21.81 -27.63 9.69
C GLY A 118 21.39 -26.64 10.77
N SER A 119 22.08 -25.51 10.92
CA SER A 119 21.68 -24.46 11.86
C SER A 119 20.45 -23.69 11.37
N VAL A 120 19.67 -23.16 12.31
CA VAL A 120 18.45 -22.36 12.03
C VAL A 120 18.56 -21.00 12.71
N GLN A 121 18.10 -19.95 12.03
CA GLN A 121 17.97 -18.61 12.58
C GLN A 121 16.56 -18.07 12.31
N SER A 122 15.89 -17.61 13.36
CA SER A 122 14.62 -16.92 13.27
C SER A 122 14.81 -15.44 13.56
N ILE A 123 14.27 -14.59 12.69
CA ILE A 123 14.28 -13.14 12.82
C ILE A 123 12.84 -12.69 12.98
N VAL A 124 12.53 -12.04 14.10
CA VAL A 124 11.17 -11.66 14.48
C VAL A 124 11.04 -10.14 14.61
N THR A 125 9.82 -9.64 14.42
CA THR A 125 9.47 -8.27 14.81
C THR A 125 9.38 -8.14 16.32
N ASP A 126 10.12 -7.20 16.90
CA ASP A 126 10.16 -6.90 18.33
C ASP A 126 10.52 -5.42 18.57
N SER A 127 10.79 -5.05 19.82
CA SER A 127 11.16 -3.68 20.21
C SER A 127 12.58 -3.25 19.82
N SER A 128 13.41 -4.15 19.28
CA SER A 128 14.75 -3.81 18.76
C SER A 128 14.69 -3.18 17.36
N TRP A 129 13.55 -3.33 16.67
CA TRP A 129 13.32 -2.68 15.39
C TRP A 129 13.27 -1.17 15.54
N LEU A 130 13.70 -0.47 14.50
CA LEU A 130 13.65 0.98 14.43
C LEU A 130 12.46 1.42 13.57
N GLY A 131 11.72 2.40 14.04
CA GLY A 131 10.60 3.03 13.35
C GLY A 131 10.87 4.49 13.00
N ARG A 132 10.29 4.96 11.90
CA ARG A 132 10.20 6.38 11.54
C ARG A 132 8.96 6.69 10.71
N GLU A 133 8.73 7.97 10.47
CA GLU A 133 7.85 8.42 9.38
C GLU A 133 8.66 8.57 8.08
N GLY A 134 8.17 7.90 7.03
CA GLY A 134 8.73 7.93 5.69
C GLY A 134 8.09 8.97 4.78
N GLU A 135 8.33 8.81 3.48
CA GLU A 135 7.70 9.58 2.40
C GLU A 135 6.20 9.42 2.36
N HIS A 136 5.66 8.28 2.75
CA HIS A 136 4.24 8.05 2.80
C HIS A 136 3.64 8.71 4.06
N ARG A 137 2.91 9.82 3.90
CA ARG A 137 2.43 10.68 5.00
C ARG A 137 1.00 10.42 5.42
N PHE A 138 0.19 9.98 4.47
CA PHE A 138 -1.22 9.68 4.69
C PHE A 138 -1.68 8.60 3.72
N ASP A 139 -2.54 7.70 4.18
CA ASP A 139 -3.36 6.85 3.33
C ASP A 139 -4.74 6.62 3.92
N SER A 140 -5.68 6.53 2.99
CA SER A 140 -7.02 6.06 3.21
C SER A 140 -7.44 5.18 2.04
N VAL A 141 -8.09 4.05 2.32
CA VAL A 141 -8.69 3.24 1.26
C VAL A 141 -9.72 4.06 0.47
N TYR A 142 -10.39 5.02 1.12
CA TYR A 142 -11.39 5.87 0.49
C TYR A 142 -10.83 7.20 -0.04
N MET A 143 -9.93 7.84 0.72
CA MET A 143 -9.57 9.24 0.46
C MET A 143 -8.27 9.43 -0.34
N GLY A 144 -7.61 8.34 -0.72
CA GLY A 144 -6.33 8.40 -1.42
C GLY A 144 -5.12 8.50 -0.49
N THR A 145 -4.00 8.99 -1.03
CA THR A 145 -2.72 9.07 -0.32
C THR A 145 -2.07 10.44 -0.41
N THR A 146 -1.22 10.76 0.57
CA THR A 146 -0.24 11.84 0.44
C THR A 146 1.17 11.27 0.58
N MET A 147 2.02 11.53 -0.42
CA MET A 147 3.43 11.16 -0.41
C MET A 147 4.32 12.40 -0.51
N ASP A 148 5.26 12.55 0.41
CA ASP A 148 6.27 13.62 0.42
C ASP A 148 7.65 13.04 0.08
N LEU A 149 8.03 13.15 -1.20
CA LEU A 149 9.27 12.58 -1.73
C LEU A 149 10.52 13.24 -1.14
N ARG A 150 10.40 14.41 -0.51
CA ARG A 150 11.52 15.06 0.21
C ARG A 150 11.99 14.24 1.42
N ALA A 151 11.14 13.35 1.93
CA ALA A 151 11.44 12.49 3.07
C ALA A 151 11.98 11.10 2.68
N THR A 152 12.09 10.83 1.38
CA THR A 152 12.63 9.59 0.82
C THR A 152 14.06 9.40 1.29
N LEU A 153 14.35 8.23 1.85
CA LEU A 153 15.71 7.82 2.17
C LEU A 153 16.08 6.61 1.30
N PRO A 154 16.98 6.77 0.32
CA PRO A 154 17.42 5.68 -0.51
C PRO A 154 17.97 4.53 0.33
N CYS A 155 17.59 3.30 0.00
CA CYS A 155 18.09 2.09 0.64
C CYS A 155 17.90 2.09 2.18
N TRP A 156 16.86 2.72 2.72
CA TRP A 156 16.62 2.77 4.17
C TRP A 156 16.50 1.38 4.81
N SER A 157 16.07 0.38 4.05
CA SER A 157 15.97 -1.02 4.48
C SER A 157 17.25 -1.83 4.23
N CYS A 158 18.35 -1.23 3.77
CA CYS A 158 19.62 -1.92 3.50
C CYS A 158 20.48 -2.06 4.76
N ALA A 159 21.31 -3.11 4.82
CA ALA A 159 22.19 -3.35 5.96
C ALA A 159 23.25 -2.26 6.15
N ASN A 160 23.70 -1.67 5.04
CA ASN A 160 24.74 -0.64 4.99
C ASN A 160 24.20 0.80 5.11
N PHE A 161 22.91 0.98 5.39
CA PHE A 161 22.33 2.31 5.53
C PHE A 161 22.96 3.08 6.71
N THR A 162 23.61 4.20 6.41
CA THR A 162 24.46 4.96 7.35
C THR A 162 23.91 6.31 7.78
N LYS A 163 22.76 6.76 7.25
CA LYS A 163 22.18 8.05 7.66
C LYS A 163 21.79 8.00 9.13
N SER A 164 21.96 9.14 9.80
CA SER A 164 21.77 9.29 11.25
C SER A 164 20.49 8.62 11.75
N ASN A 165 20.65 7.80 12.80
CA ASN A 165 19.55 7.21 13.55
C ASN A 165 18.71 8.25 14.31
N SER A 166 19.06 9.55 14.33
CA SER A 166 18.27 10.58 15.01
C SER A 166 16.85 10.78 14.45
N LEU A 167 16.57 10.24 13.26
CA LEU A 167 15.22 10.18 12.66
C LEU A 167 14.47 8.87 12.96
N TRP A 168 15.11 7.96 13.69
CA TRP A 168 14.64 6.61 13.98
C TRP A 168 14.50 6.44 15.50
N ILE A 169 13.41 5.81 15.93
CA ILE A 169 13.18 5.46 17.33
C ILE A 169 12.85 3.97 17.45
N ASN A 170 13.03 3.38 18.63
CA ASN A 170 12.66 1.98 18.82
C ASN A 170 11.16 1.77 18.59
N ALA A 171 10.82 0.67 17.92
CA ALA A 171 9.44 0.28 17.68
C ALA A 171 8.76 -0.09 19.01
N SER A 172 7.50 0.30 19.14
CA SER A 172 6.67 -0.11 20.27
C SER A 172 6.02 -1.46 19.98
N THR A 173 5.95 -2.32 20.98
CA THR A 173 5.15 -3.54 20.93
C THR A 173 3.69 -3.21 21.23
N LEU A 174 2.77 -3.80 20.47
CA LEU A 174 1.34 -3.61 20.65
C LEU A 174 0.67 -4.97 20.85
N PRO A 175 -0.43 -5.05 21.62
CA PRO A 175 -1.21 -6.27 21.75
C PRO A 175 -1.68 -6.79 20.39
N SER A 176 -1.78 -8.11 20.26
CA SER A 176 -2.39 -8.74 19.10
C SER A 176 -3.87 -8.29 18.98
N PRO A 177 -4.37 -7.98 17.77
CA PRO A 177 -5.80 -7.77 17.58
C PRO A 177 -6.59 -9.08 17.71
N VAL A 178 -5.93 -10.25 17.59
CA VAL A 178 -6.58 -11.57 17.60
C VAL A 178 -7.05 -11.91 19.01
N ASN A 179 -8.33 -12.26 19.15
CA ASN A 179 -8.90 -12.72 20.41
C ASN A 179 -8.75 -14.25 20.52
N PHE A 180 -7.58 -14.70 21.00
CA PHE A 180 -7.29 -16.13 21.15
C PHE A 180 -8.24 -16.85 22.12
N THR A 181 -8.73 -16.16 23.16
CA THR A 181 -9.67 -16.74 24.14
C THR A 181 -11.04 -17.05 23.50
N ALA A 182 -11.45 -16.25 22.51
CA ALA A 182 -12.66 -16.51 21.71
C ALA A 182 -12.41 -17.41 20.49
N GLY A 183 -11.26 -18.10 20.43
CA GLY A 183 -10.91 -18.98 19.33
C GLY A 183 -10.39 -18.27 18.07
N GLY A 184 -10.04 -16.99 18.17
CA GLY A 184 -9.43 -16.23 17.08
C GLY A 184 -8.04 -16.73 16.72
N GLN A 185 -7.65 -16.65 15.43
CA GLN A 185 -6.41 -17.25 14.94
C GLN A 185 -5.68 -16.40 13.89
N PHE A 186 -4.38 -16.68 13.74
CA PHE A 186 -3.67 -16.34 12.51
C PHE A 186 -3.91 -17.42 11.45
N SER A 187 -4.10 -17.03 10.20
CA SER A 187 -4.31 -17.98 9.10
C SER A 187 -3.54 -17.55 7.86
N LEU A 188 -3.01 -18.51 7.11
CA LEU A 188 -2.40 -18.22 5.82
C LEU A 188 -3.47 -17.62 4.88
N GLN A 189 -3.13 -16.57 4.16
CA GLN A 189 -3.95 -16.07 3.07
C GLN A 189 -3.94 -17.06 1.92
N THR A 190 -5.00 -17.88 1.83
CA THR A 190 -5.16 -18.90 0.79
C THR A 190 -5.83 -18.38 -0.47
N MET A 191 -6.53 -17.23 -0.40
CA MET A 191 -7.04 -16.58 -1.59
C MET A 191 -5.91 -15.91 -2.37
N ASP A 192 -6.13 -15.72 -3.67
CA ASP A 192 -5.22 -14.91 -4.47
C ASP A 192 -5.11 -13.48 -3.90
N PRO A 193 -3.89 -12.97 -3.66
CA PRO A 193 -3.70 -11.58 -3.29
C PRO A 193 -4.08 -10.65 -4.45
N ILE A 194 -4.40 -9.41 -4.09
CA ILE A 194 -4.58 -8.33 -5.05
C ILE A 194 -3.23 -8.06 -5.72
N ARG A 195 -3.23 -8.00 -7.06
CA ARG A 195 -2.02 -7.82 -7.86
C ARG A 195 -2.21 -6.78 -8.96
N ILE A 196 -1.11 -6.16 -9.38
CA ILE A 196 -1.00 -5.46 -10.66
C ILE A 196 -0.82 -6.52 -11.77
N GLY A 197 -1.69 -6.52 -12.78
CA GLY A 197 -1.46 -7.29 -14.00
C GLY A 197 -2.72 -7.65 -14.80
N PRO A 198 -2.56 -8.29 -15.97
CA PRO A 198 -3.67 -8.67 -16.85
C PRO A 198 -4.56 -9.78 -16.24
N ASN A 199 -4.08 -10.43 -15.18
CA ASN A 199 -4.78 -11.49 -14.46
C ASN A 199 -5.39 -11.01 -13.13
N ALA A 200 -5.47 -9.70 -12.89
CA ALA A 200 -6.20 -9.20 -11.73
C ALA A 200 -7.66 -9.70 -11.82
N LEU A 201 -8.14 -10.37 -10.77
CA LEU A 201 -9.51 -10.87 -10.72
C LEU A 201 -10.46 -9.67 -10.67
N HIS A 202 -11.07 -9.33 -11.79
CA HIS A 202 -12.12 -8.32 -11.84
C HIS A 202 -13.42 -8.96 -11.37
N VAL A 203 -13.75 -8.79 -10.08
CA VAL A 203 -15.09 -9.06 -9.59
C VAL A 203 -15.98 -7.89 -10.03
N ALA A 204 -16.91 -8.17 -10.93
CA ALA A 204 -17.96 -7.21 -11.25
C ALA A 204 -18.86 -7.04 -10.01
N THR A 205 -18.59 -6.05 -9.17
CA THR A 205 -19.54 -5.65 -8.12
C THR A 205 -20.56 -4.70 -8.74
N SER A 206 -21.54 -5.25 -9.46
CA SER A 206 -22.73 -4.50 -9.82
C SER A 206 -23.68 -4.48 -8.62
N GLY A 207 -23.46 -3.54 -7.71
CA GLY A 207 -24.36 -3.24 -6.60
C GLY A 207 -25.42 -2.21 -7.00
N HIS A 208 -26.28 -2.50 -7.98
CA HIS A 208 -27.59 -1.87 -8.08
C HIS A 208 -28.54 -2.72 -8.93
N SER A 209 -29.76 -2.93 -8.44
CA SER A 209 -30.80 -3.68 -9.14
C SER A 209 -31.22 -2.93 -10.41
N GLY A 210 -30.74 -3.38 -11.56
CA GLY A 210 -31.04 -2.78 -12.86
C GLY A 210 -29.88 -2.96 -13.82
N LEU A 211 -29.73 -4.16 -14.39
CA LEU A 211 -28.73 -4.41 -15.43
C LEU A 211 -29.10 -3.58 -16.67
N LEU A 212 -28.31 -2.56 -17.01
CA LEU A 212 -28.26 -2.05 -18.37
C LEU A 212 -27.61 -3.13 -19.25
N ALA A 213 -28.32 -3.60 -20.26
CA ALA A 213 -27.73 -4.46 -21.29
C ALA A 213 -26.53 -3.72 -21.92
N GLY A 214 -25.36 -4.37 -21.96
CA GLY A 214 -24.16 -3.82 -22.63
C GLY A 214 -22.96 -3.48 -21.75
N VAL A 215 -22.96 -3.78 -20.45
CA VAL A 215 -21.73 -3.69 -19.64
C VAL A 215 -20.78 -4.83 -20.03
N GLN A 216 -19.86 -4.55 -20.96
CA GLN A 216 -18.73 -5.41 -21.28
C GLN A 216 -17.55 -5.03 -20.38
N GLY A 217 -16.91 -6.04 -19.77
CA GLY A 217 -15.65 -5.83 -19.05
C GLY A 217 -14.56 -5.34 -19.99
N ALA A 218 -13.69 -4.47 -19.48
CA ALA A 218 -12.55 -3.96 -20.22
C ALA A 218 -11.62 -5.10 -20.68
N SER A 219 -11.14 -5.03 -21.92
CA SER A 219 -9.94 -5.80 -22.30
C SER A 219 -8.72 -5.09 -21.72
N LEU A 220 -8.12 -5.66 -20.67
CA LEU A 220 -6.83 -5.17 -20.16
C LEU A 220 -5.76 -5.40 -21.23
N THR A 221 -5.21 -4.34 -21.80
CA THR A 221 -4.07 -4.43 -22.73
C THR A 221 -2.77 -4.55 -21.95
N ASP A 222 -1.86 -5.42 -22.43
CA ASP A 222 -0.49 -5.71 -21.97
C ASP A 222 -0.09 -5.17 -20.58
N SER A 223 0.02 -6.08 -19.62
CA SER A 223 0.59 -5.84 -18.29
C SER A 223 -0.25 -5.01 -17.30
N GLY A 224 -1.48 -4.61 -17.67
CA GLY A 224 -2.40 -3.91 -16.76
C GLY A 224 -2.14 -2.41 -16.61
N VAL A 225 -1.45 -1.79 -17.57
CA VAL A 225 -1.20 -0.33 -17.59
C VAL A 225 -2.05 0.31 -18.70
N LEU A 226 -3.02 1.13 -18.31
CA LEU A 226 -3.86 1.88 -19.25
C LEU A 226 -3.27 3.25 -19.54
N LYS A 227 -3.17 3.60 -20.82
CA LYS A 227 -2.81 4.96 -21.26
C LYS A 227 -4.08 5.75 -21.59
N PRO A 228 -4.11 7.07 -21.33
CA PRO A 228 -5.23 7.91 -21.77
C PRO A 228 -5.47 7.81 -23.28
N ILE A 229 -6.73 7.68 -23.66
CA ILE A 229 -7.17 7.70 -25.07
C ILE A 229 -7.43 9.12 -25.57
N SER A 230 -7.66 10.07 -24.66
CA SER A 230 -7.80 11.48 -24.98
C SER A 230 -7.41 12.38 -23.80
N GLN A 231 -7.13 13.65 -24.11
CA GLN A 231 -6.76 14.67 -23.14
C GLN A 231 -7.55 15.95 -23.42
N ASP A 232 -8.00 16.61 -22.37
CA ASP A 232 -8.63 17.93 -22.43
C ASP A 232 -7.87 18.89 -21.51
N PHE A 233 -7.73 20.14 -21.94
CA PHE A 233 -7.03 21.20 -21.23
C PHE A 233 -7.90 22.45 -21.03
N VAL A 234 -9.11 22.49 -21.60
CA VAL A 234 -9.96 23.69 -21.62
C VAL A 234 -10.48 24.03 -20.22
N ASN A 235 -10.64 23.03 -19.34
CA ASN A 235 -11.08 23.21 -17.95
C ASN A 235 -10.15 22.49 -16.94
N GLY A 236 -8.85 22.50 -17.20
CA GLY A 236 -7.85 21.72 -16.45
C GLY A 236 -7.38 20.50 -17.24
N GLN A 237 -6.31 19.84 -16.77
CA GLN A 237 -5.69 18.71 -17.44
C GLN A 237 -6.44 17.41 -17.11
N ILE A 238 -7.31 16.98 -18.01
CA ILE A 238 -8.16 15.79 -17.81
C ILE A 238 -7.71 14.70 -18.77
N PHE A 239 -7.58 13.49 -18.25
CA PHE A 239 -7.26 12.29 -19.03
C PHE A 239 -8.45 11.34 -19.03
N ASP A 240 -8.94 10.95 -20.21
CA ASP A 240 -9.93 9.87 -20.36
C ASP A 240 -9.20 8.56 -20.66
N LEU A 241 -9.38 7.54 -19.82
CA LEU A 241 -8.79 6.21 -20.00
C LEU A 241 -9.66 5.29 -20.89
N GLY A 242 -10.83 5.76 -21.32
CA GLY A 242 -11.74 5.05 -22.22
C GLY A 242 -12.62 4.01 -21.53
N GLN A 243 -12.31 3.70 -20.27
CA GLN A 243 -12.94 2.64 -19.50
C GLN A 243 -12.94 2.99 -18.01
N ASN A 244 -14.02 2.64 -17.31
CA ASN A 244 -14.06 2.68 -15.85
C ASN A 244 -13.46 1.39 -15.25
N PHE A 245 -12.52 1.50 -14.32
CA PHE A 245 -11.88 0.35 -13.64
C PHE A 245 -11.51 0.70 -12.19
N ALA A 246 -11.18 -0.34 -11.41
CA ALA A 246 -10.62 -0.17 -10.07
C ALA A 246 -9.09 -0.28 -10.11
N GLY A 247 -8.39 0.68 -9.53
CA GLY A 247 -6.93 0.69 -9.54
C GLY A 247 -6.35 1.98 -8.98
N TRP A 248 -5.25 2.44 -9.54
CA TRP A 248 -4.60 3.72 -9.23
C TRP A 248 -3.78 4.22 -10.41
N CYS A 249 -3.31 5.46 -10.35
CA CYS A 249 -2.41 6.01 -11.34
C CYS A 249 -0.94 5.96 -10.87
N LYS A 250 -0.03 5.67 -11.80
CA LYS A 250 1.41 5.86 -11.63
C LYS A 250 1.85 7.05 -12.47
N LEU A 251 2.51 8.01 -11.84
CA LEU A 251 3.21 9.08 -12.52
C LEU A 251 4.69 8.75 -12.61
N SER A 252 5.30 9.00 -13.76
CA SER A 252 6.72 8.73 -14.00
C SER A 252 7.35 9.89 -14.75
N SER A 253 8.66 10.01 -14.64
CA SER A 253 9.42 11.10 -15.27
C SER A 253 8.94 12.49 -14.86
N LEU A 254 8.58 12.64 -13.58
CA LEU A 254 8.20 13.93 -13.00
C LEU A 254 9.44 14.81 -12.89
N ASP A 255 9.39 15.97 -13.55
CA ASP A 255 10.47 16.94 -13.58
C ASP A 255 9.91 18.33 -13.24
N ALA A 256 10.02 18.69 -11.97
CA ALA A 256 9.54 19.96 -11.43
C ALA A 256 10.38 20.35 -10.21
N THR A 257 10.22 21.59 -9.74
CA THR A 257 11.01 22.12 -8.64
C THR A 257 10.66 21.45 -7.30
N LYS A 258 11.59 21.52 -6.35
CA LYS A 258 11.39 20.96 -5.01
C LYS A 258 10.16 21.58 -4.34
N SER A 259 9.36 20.74 -3.69
CA SER A 259 8.09 21.09 -3.05
C SER A 259 6.96 21.46 -4.01
N THR A 260 7.10 21.23 -5.32
CA THR A 260 5.94 21.20 -6.21
C THR A 260 4.96 20.13 -5.73
N ILE A 261 3.68 20.50 -5.65
CA ILE A 261 2.59 19.61 -5.25
C ILE A 261 1.83 19.24 -6.52
N ILE A 262 1.69 17.94 -6.76
CA ILE A 262 0.83 17.39 -7.81
C ILE A 262 -0.32 16.67 -7.12
N GLN A 263 -1.54 16.97 -7.54
CA GLN A 263 -2.75 16.33 -7.05
C GLN A 263 -3.40 15.59 -8.21
N LEU A 264 -3.83 14.36 -7.93
CA LEU A 264 -4.56 13.49 -8.86
C LEU A 264 -5.94 13.25 -8.28
N ARG A 265 -6.97 13.59 -9.02
CA ARG A 265 -8.36 13.28 -8.67
C ARG A 265 -8.92 12.24 -9.62
N TYR A 266 -9.75 11.37 -9.07
CA TYR A 266 -10.28 10.20 -9.75
C TYR A 266 -11.79 10.35 -9.93
N ALA A 267 -12.27 10.09 -11.15
CA ALA A 267 -13.70 10.16 -11.45
C ALA A 267 -14.19 9.08 -12.42
N GLU A 268 -15.44 8.64 -12.27
CA GLU A 268 -16.09 7.62 -13.12
C GLU A 268 -16.83 8.25 -14.30
N LEU A 269 -17.43 9.43 -14.10
CA LEU A 269 -18.27 10.14 -15.06
C LEU A 269 -17.74 11.55 -15.32
N ARG A 270 -17.97 12.04 -16.54
CA ARG A 270 -17.72 13.43 -16.94
C ARG A 270 -19.04 14.16 -17.17
N TYR A 271 -19.19 15.32 -16.58
CA TYR A 271 -20.31 16.25 -16.72
C TYR A 271 -19.86 17.53 -17.45
N SER A 272 -20.82 18.27 -18.01
CA SER A 272 -20.55 19.53 -18.71
C SER A 272 -19.90 20.60 -17.83
N ARG A 273 -20.04 20.48 -16.49
CA ARG A 273 -19.42 21.36 -15.49
C ARG A 273 -18.25 20.72 -14.73
N GLY A 274 -17.91 19.44 -14.96
CA GLY A 274 -17.04 18.73 -14.01
C GLY A 274 -16.85 17.23 -14.26
N ALA A 275 -16.30 16.49 -13.30
CA ALA A 275 -16.29 15.03 -13.29
C ALA A 275 -16.87 14.51 -11.97
N ASN A 276 -17.70 13.46 -11.98
CA ASN A 276 -18.42 12.95 -10.80
C ASN A 276 -19.26 13.98 -10.02
N GLY A 277 -19.80 15.01 -10.70
CA GLY A 277 -20.55 16.09 -10.05
C GLY A 277 -19.67 17.18 -9.41
N ILE A 278 -18.34 17.05 -9.51
CA ILE A 278 -17.38 18.02 -8.98
C ILE A 278 -17.03 19.03 -10.06
N ASP A 279 -17.35 20.31 -9.83
CA ASP A 279 -16.90 21.41 -10.69
C ASP A 279 -15.37 21.42 -10.83
N PHE A 280 -14.84 21.70 -12.02
CA PHE A 280 -13.40 21.92 -12.25
C PHE A 280 -12.83 23.05 -11.36
N ALA A 281 -13.69 23.92 -10.81
CA ALA A 281 -13.37 24.94 -9.80
C ALA A 281 -13.42 24.45 -8.33
N GLY A 282 -13.76 23.18 -8.08
CA GLY A 282 -13.44 22.48 -6.84
C GLY A 282 -14.50 22.41 -5.73
N LEU A 283 -15.77 22.77 -5.94
CA LEU A 283 -16.77 22.73 -4.86
C LEU A 283 -18.20 22.40 -5.35
N TYR A 284 -18.58 21.12 -5.45
CA TYR A 284 -19.92 20.62 -5.07
C TYR A 284 -20.03 19.08 -5.12
N TYR A 285 -21.01 18.54 -4.39
CA TYR A 285 -21.21 17.15 -3.98
C TYR A 285 -22.56 16.63 -4.48
N GLU A 286 -22.60 15.54 -5.25
CA GLU A 286 -23.86 14.82 -5.51
C GLU A 286 -23.76 13.27 -5.45
N ASN A 287 -22.56 12.65 -5.47
CA ASN A 287 -22.46 11.18 -5.49
C ASN A 287 -21.40 10.53 -4.59
N LEU A 288 -20.70 11.31 -3.75
CA LEU A 288 -19.84 10.78 -2.70
C LEU A 288 -20.04 11.67 -1.49
N ASP A 289 -20.91 11.27 -0.56
CA ASP A 289 -20.96 11.90 0.76
C ASP A 289 -19.52 11.96 1.30
N SER A 290 -18.99 13.17 1.44
CA SER A 290 -17.79 13.57 2.21
C SER A 290 -16.40 12.98 1.86
N ILE A 291 -16.21 12.15 0.83
CA ILE A 291 -14.91 11.52 0.52
C ILE A 291 -14.16 12.27 -0.60
N ALA A 292 -13.07 12.97 -0.27
CA ALA A 292 -12.12 13.47 -1.25
C ALA A 292 -11.27 12.31 -1.80
N VAL A 293 -11.56 11.80 -3.00
CA VAL A 293 -10.80 10.74 -3.68
C VAL A 293 -9.60 11.36 -4.40
N MET A 294 -8.49 11.56 -3.67
CA MET A 294 -7.36 12.34 -4.18
C MET A 294 -6.02 11.78 -3.72
N ASP A 295 -5.12 11.58 -4.68
CA ASP A 295 -3.71 11.31 -4.38
C ASP A 295 -2.89 12.58 -4.51
N THR A 296 -1.98 12.81 -3.58
CA THR A 296 -1.11 13.99 -3.55
C THR A 296 0.35 13.55 -3.47
N VAL A 297 1.20 14.11 -4.32
CA VAL A 297 2.65 13.96 -4.22
C VAL A 297 3.34 15.32 -4.10
N ILE A 298 4.29 15.42 -3.17
CA ILE A 298 5.17 16.56 -2.99
C ILE A 298 6.56 16.17 -3.48
N LEU A 299 7.06 16.83 -4.52
CA LEU A 299 8.31 16.49 -5.19
C LEU A 299 9.55 16.90 -4.39
N ASN A 300 10.63 16.13 -4.52
CA ASN A 300 11.94 16.48 -3.97
C ASN A 300 12.75 17.39 -4.90
N GLY A 301 12.37 17.48 -6.18
CA GLY A 301 13.00 18.36 -7.16
C GLY A 301 14.32 17.81 -7.71
N THR A 302 14.47 16.49 -7.72
CA THR A 302 15.68 15.83 -8.27
C THR A 302 15.59 15.58 -9.78
N GLY A 303 14.41 15.77 -10.37
CA GLY A 303 14.10 15.37 -11.74
C GLY A 303 13.91 13.86 -11.86
N ASN A 304 13.17 13.46 -12.90
CA ASN A 304 12.82 12.06 -13.21
C ASN A 304 12.21 11.28 -12.02
N GLU A 305 11.44 11.97 -11.19
CA GLU A 305 10.79 11.37 -10.02
C GLU A 305 9.60 10.48 -10.45
N THR A 306 9.24 9.50 -9.62
CA THR A 306 8.13 8.59 -9.84
C THR A 306 7.23 8.60 -8.61
N PHE A 307 5.93 8.60 -8.85
CA PHE A 307 4.91 8.48 -7.82
C PHE A 307 3.97 7.33 -8.14
N GLU A 308 3.75 6.46 -7.17
CA GLU A 308 2.76 5.40 -7.22
C GLU A 308 2.18 5.23 -5.81
N PRO A 309 0.85 5.30 -5.63
CA PRO A 309 0.22 5.07 -4.33
C PRO A 309 0.42 3.61 -3.88
N LEU A 310 0.54 3.40 -2.57
CA LEU A 310 0.82 2.07 -2.00
C LEU A 310 -0.43 1.39 -1.41
N PHE A 311 -1.27 2.16 -0.71
CA PHE A 311 -2.29 1.63 0.22
C PHE A 311 -3.70 2.19 -0.02
N THR A 312 -3.99 2.54 -1.27
CA THR A 312 -5.30 3.04 -1.70
C THR A 312 -5.65 2.51 -3.09
N SER A 313 -6.93 2.52 -3.44
CA SER A 313 -7.43 2.18 -4.77
C SER A 313 -8.74 2.90 -5.04
N HIS A 314 -8.92 3.29 -6.29
CA HIS A 314 -10.00 4.16 -6.77
C HIS A 314 -10.76 3.48 -7.90
N GLY A 315 -12.07 3.72 -7.97
CA GLY A 315 -12.88 3.43 -9.16
C GLY A 315 -12.90 4.65 -10.07
N PHE A 316 -12.39 4.55 -11.29
CA PHE A 316 -12.30 5.69 -12.21
C PHE A 316 -12.14 5.32 -13.68
N ARG A 317 -12.58 6.28 -14.52
CA ARG A 317 -12.27 6.39 -15.95
C ARG A 317 -11.47 7.64 -16.27
N TYR A 318 -11.74 8.72 -15.53
CA TYR A 318 -11.15 10.03 -15.71
C TYR A 318 -10.16 10.31 -14.59
N LEU A 319 -9.02 10.89 -14.97
CA LEU A 319 -8.00 11.41 -14.07
C LEU A 319 -7.88 12.93 -14.30
N LEU A 320 -7.83 13.70 -13.22
CA LEU A 320 -7.71 15.16 -13.22
C LEU A 320 -6.51 15.62 -12.39
#